data_AF-A0A959P864-F1
#
_entry.id   AF-A0A959P864-F1
#
_cell.length_a   1.000
_cell.length_b   1.000
_cell.length_c   1.000
_cell.angle_alpha   90.00
_cell.angle_beta   90.00
_cell.angle_gamma   90.00
#
_symmetry.space_group_name_H-M   'P 1'
#
loop_
_entity.id
_entity.type
_entity.pdbx_description
1 polymer ?
#
loop_
_entity_poly.entity_id
_entity_poly.type
_entity_poly.pdbx_seq_one_letter_code
_entity_poly.pdbx_strand_id
1 'polypeptide(L)' 'DLFDRMNLAYLNSENELETVHANKVSEAFEHGALNEQTTVFNNMVTSYSELLNNWRIPLVKSWAANRISVFLSK' A
#
# COMPACT_ATOMS: atom_id res chain seq x y z
N ASP A 1 -4.48 -11.57 -4.70
CA ASP A 1 -3.63 -12.78 -4.79
C ASP A 1 -2.16 -12.41 -4.71
N LEU A 2 -1.28 -13.23 -4.13
CA LEU A 2 0.12 -12.84 -3.79
C LEU A 2 0.94 -12.35 -5.01
N PHE A 3 0.73 -12.98 -6.17
CA PHE A 3 1.41 -12.63 -7.42
C PHE A 3 0.66 -11.61 -8.27
N ASP A 4 -0.54 -11.22 -7.84
CA ASP A 4 -1.27 -10.16 -8.50
C ASP A 4 -0.70 -8.81 -8.05
N ARG A 5 0.12 -8.23 -8.94
CA ARG A 5 0.77 -6.94 -8.72
C ARG A 5 -0.23 -5.78 -8.62
N MET A 6 -1.51 -6.02 -8.93
CA MET A 6 -2.58 -5.05 -8.78
C MET A 6 -3.22 -5.09 -7.40
N ASN A 7 -2.90 -6.06 -6.54
CA ASN A 7 -3.41 -6.09 -5.18
C ASN A 7 -2.40 -5.48 -4.19
N LEU A 8 -2.85 -4.50 -3.42
CA LEU A 8 -2.12 -3.90 -2.31
C LEU A 8 -2.56 -4.58 -1.01
N ALA A 9 -1.64 -5.28 -0.34
CA ALA A 9 -1.88 -5.77 1.01
C ALA A 9 -1.47 -4.71 2.03
N TYR A 10 -2.28 -4.50 3.07
CA TYR A 10 -2.04 -3.50 4.11
C TYR A 10 -2.54 -3.96 5.48
N LEU A 11 -2.09 -3.29 6.53
CA LEU A 11 -2.64 -3.43 7.88
C LEU A 11 -3.72 -2.36 8.09
N ASN A 12 -4.94 -2.79 8.43
CA ASN A 12 -6.01 -1.88 8.81
C ASN A 12 -5.76 -1.25 10.20
N SER A 13 -6.68 -0.41 10.68
CA SER A 13 -6.59 0.23 12.00
C SER A 13 -6.54 -0.73 13.18
N GLU A 14 -6.98 -1.98 12.98
CA GLU A 14 -7.00 -3.04 13.98
C GLU A 14 -5.79 -3.98 13.88
N ASN A 15 -4.80 -3.66 13.02
CA ASN A 15 -3.64 -4.48 12.68
C ASN A 15 -3.98 -5.81 11.98
N GLU A 16 -5.13 -5.89 11.34
CA GLU A 16 -5.51 -7.06 10.54
C GLU A 16 -5.04 -6.90 9.09
N LEU A 17 -4.73 -8.02 8.45
CA LEU A 17 -4.27 -8.04 7.07
C LEU A 17 -5.47 -7.94 6.12
N GLU A 18 -5.49 -6.88 5.31
CA GLU A 18 -6.48 -6.66 4.26
C GLU A 18 -5.81 -6.52 2.89
N THR A 19 -6.62 -6.63 1.84
CA THR A 19 -6.17 -6.37 0.47
C THR A 19 -7.15 -5.48 -0.27
N VAL A 20 -6.61 -4.58 -1.09
CA VAL A 20 -7.39 -3.71 -1.98
C VAL A 20 -6.81 -3.76 -3.39
N HIS A 21 -7.68 -3.87 -4.39
CA HIS A 21 -7.25 -3.82 -5.78
C HIS A 21 -6.83 -2.38 -6.16
N ALA A 22 -5.87 -2.22 -7.06
CA ALA A 22 -5.22 -0.95 -7.37
C ALA A 22 -6.20 0.15 -7.84
N ASN A 23 -7.31 -0.23 -8.49
CA ASN A 23 -8.36 0.70 -8.93
C ASN A 23 -9.24 1.22 -7.77
N LYS A 24 -9.14 0.63 -6.58
CA LYS A 24 -9.88 1.01 -5.36
C LYS A 24 -9.01 1.71 -4.31
N VAL A 25 -7.71 1.85 -4.55
CA VAL A 25 -6.78 2.50 -3.60
C VAL A 25 -7.17 3.96 -3.32
N SER A 26 -7.55 4.73 -4.34
CA SER A 26 -7.97 6.14 -4.14
C SER A 26 -9.22 6.22 -3.26
N GLU A 27 -10.23 5.42 -3.57
CA GLU A 27 -11.49 5.35 -2.79
C GLU A 27 -11.23 4.92 -1.34
N ALA A 28 -10.38 3.92 -1.13
CA ALA A 28 -10.00 3.46 0.21
C ALA A 28 -9.24 4.53 1.01
N PHE A 29 -8.42 5.35 0.35
CA PHE A 29 -7.73 6.49 0.96
C PHE A 29 -8.71 7.62 1.30
N GLU A 30 -9.60 7.97 0.37
CA GLU A 30 -10.63 9.01 0.55
C GLU A 30 -11.57 8.69 1.72
N HIS A 31 -11.94 7.42 1.89
CA HIS A 31 -12.81 6.98 2.99
C HIS A 31 -12.06 6.66 4.29
N GLY A 32 -10.74 6.88 4.35
CA GLY A 32 -9.95 6.74 5.58
C GLY A 32 -9.56 5.31 5.96
N ALA A 33 -9.85 4.32 5.11
CA ALA A 33 -9.33 2.96 5.30
C ALA A 33 -7.81 2.91 5.10
N LEU A 34 -7.28 3.79 4.25
CA LEU A 34 -5.86 4.03 4.06
C LEU A 34 -5.50 5.48 4.44
N ASN A 35 -4.27 5.68 4.92
CA ASN A 35 -3.61 6.97 5.04
C ASN A 35 -2.14 6.84 4.62
N GLU A 36 -1.42 7.96 4.58
CA GLU A 36 -0.02 8.00 4.13
C GLU A 36 0.91 7.06 4.90
N GLN A 37 0.62 6.85 6.19
CA GLN A 37 1.39 6.04 7.12
C GLN A 37 0.87 4.62 7.27
N THR A 38 -0.23 4.26 6.59
CA THR A 38 -0.72 2.88 6.58
C THR A 38 0.41 1.95 6.15
N THR A 39 0.66 0.92 6.96
CA THR A 39 1.68 -0.08 6.65
C THR A 39 1.18 -0.96 5.51
N VAL A 40 1.91 -0.98 4.40
CA VAL A 40 1.64 -1.82 3.25
C VAL A 40 2.76 -2.82 3.01
N PHE A 41 2.44 -3.91 2.35
CA PHE A 41 3.40 -4.96 2.00
C PHE A 41 3.90 -4.75 0.57
N ASN A 42 5.19 -4.53 0.40
CA ASN A 42 5.78 -4.22 -0.89
C ASN A 42 5.97 -5.48 -1.74
N ASN A 43 4.96 -5.79 -2.57
CA ASN A 43 5.01 -6.90 -3.53
C ASN A 43 5.90 -6.63 -4.76
N MET A 44 6.62 -5.51 -4.81
CA MET A 44 7.55 -5.15 -5.89
C MET A 44 9.03 -5.35 -5.53
N VAL A 45 9.35 -5.91 -4.36
CA VAL A 45 10.75 -6.21 -3.98
C VAL A 45 11.38 -7.21 -4.95
N THR A 46 12.62 -6.96 -5.35
CA THR A 46 13.35 -7.75 -6.36
C THR A 46 14.63 -8.39 -5.84
N SER A 47 15.08 -8.00 -4.65
CA SER A 47 16.27 -8.54 -4.00
C SER A 47 15.99 -8.98 -2.57
N TYR A 48 16.84 -9.88 -2.05
CA TYR A 48 16.79 -10.29 -0.65
C TYR A 48 16.97 -9.10 0.31
N SER A 49 17.85 -8.15 -0.04
CA SER A 49 18.06 -6.94 0.76
C SER A 49 16.79 -6.08 0.81
N GLU A 50 16.10 -5.89 -0.32
CA GLU A 50 14.83 -5.18 -0.35
C GLU A 50 13.73 -5.91 0.43
N LEU A 51 13.68 -7.25 0.35
CA LEU A 51 12.75 -8.03 1.14
C LEU A 51 13.00 -7.82 2.65
N LEU A 52 14.25 -7.82 3.11
CA LEU A 52 14.55 -7.62 4.52
C LEU A 52 14.20 -6.20 5.01
N ASN A 53 14.46 -5.19 4.19
CA ASN A 53 14.41 -3.78 4.62
C ASN A 53 13.12 -3.06 4.23
N ASN A 54 12.47 -3.48 3.14
CA ASN A 54 11.34 -2.79 2.52
C ASN A 54 10.11 -3.68 2.35
N TRP A 55 10.02 -4.82 3.03
CA TRP A 55 8.83 -5.67 2.98
C TRP A 55 7.59 -4.96 3.52
N ARG A 56 7.74 -4.19 4.61
CA ARG A 56 6.68 -3.36 5.20
C ARG A 56 7.10 -1.91 5.12
N ILE A 57 6.32 -1.10 4.42
CA ILE A 57 6.61 0.32 4.22
C ILE A 57 5.32 1.15 4.38
N PRO A 58 5.42 2.44 4.70
CA PRO A 58 4.29 3.36 4.61
C PRO A 58 3.73 3.41 3.18
N LEU A 59 2.41 3.57 3.04
CA LEU A 59 1.71 3.70 1.76
C LEU A 59 2.36 4.76 0.86
N VAL A 60 2.73 5.91 1.42
CA VAL A 60 3.35 7.03 0.69
C VAL A 60 4.71 6.66 0.06
N LYS A 61 5.39 5.61 0.56
CA LYS A 61 6.65 5.10 0.01
C LYS A 61 6.45 3.94 -0.98
N SER A 62 5.22 3.48 -1.18
CA SER A 62 4.90 2.35 -2.05
C SER A 62 4.53 2.81 -3.47
N TRP A 63 4.44 1.86 -4.39
CA TRP A 63 3.95 2.10 -5.75
C TRP A 63 2.53 2.71 -5.78
N ALA A 64 1.73 2.41 -4.75
CA ALA A 64 0.34 2.85 -4.64
C ALA A 64 0.23 4.34 -4.30
N ALA A 65 1.32 5.00 -3.88
CA ALA A 65 1.38 6.45 -3.70
C ALA A 65 0.93 7.23 -4.95
N ASN A 66 1.26 6.71 -6.15
CA ASN A 66 0.85 7.31 -7.42
C ASN A 66 -0.67 7.33 -7.62
N ARG A 67 -1.42 6.48 -6.90
CA ARG A 67 -2.89 6.40 -6.96
C ARG A 67 -3.59 7.39 -6.03
N ILE A 68 -2.86 8.04 -5.12
CA ILE A 68 -3.37 9.02 -4.15
C ILE A 68 -2.74 10.42 -4.33
N SER A 69 -1.93 10.62 -5.37
CA SER A 69 -1.14 11.83 -5.61
C SER A 69 -1.96 13.14 -5.72
N VAL A 70 -3.22 13.04 -6.14
CA VAL A 70 -4.16 14.18 -6.19
C VAL A 70 -4.48 14.72 -4.78
N PHE A 71 -4.35 13.90 -3.73
CA PHE A 71 -4.59 14.28 -2.34
C PHE A 71 -3.33 14.80 -1.64
N LEU A 72 -2.15 14.33 -2.02
CA LEU A 72 -0.86 14.74 -1.44
C LEU A 72 -0.41 16.16 -1.87
N SER A 73 -1.04 16.71 -2.89
CA SER A 73 -0.71 18.03 -3.47
C SER A 73 -1.63 19.16 -3.00
N LYS A 74 -2.60 18.84 -2.13
CA LYS A 74 -3.46 19.81 -1.43
C LYS A 74 -2.96 20.02 0.00
#